data_AF-A0A9D5N7F3-F1
#
_entry.id   AF-A0A9D5N7F3-F1
#
_cell.length_a   1.000
_cell.length_b   1.000
_cell.length_c   1.000
_cell.angle_alpha   90.00
_cell.angle_beta   90.00
_cell.angle_gamma   90.00
#
_symmetry.space_group_name_H-M   'P 1'
#
loop_
_entity.id
_entity.type
_entity.pdbx_description
1 polymer ?
#
loop_
_entity_poly.entity_id
_entity_poly.type
_entity_poly.pdbx_seq_one_letter_code
_entity_poly.pdbx_strand_id
1 'polypeptide(L)'
;MANLPKCPHCGSKNVSRVEGFYRCADCLNDFGRTPYDDNGIPMIEACSGLRFRLGDLFNGSVRLRLGQDGDVCLYEIYDSNGGGLNKYADMLSKEEWNKFRKELFEKVYVYDWDKEYIPVNDGRDVSEDEEWELSVIIDENEEYLYRGFGAYPVYWDKFMKLLKPILDNLNK
;
A
#
# COMPACT_ATOMS: atom_id res chain seq x y z
N MET A 1 24.10 12.25 -9.49
CA MET A 1 22.91 12.04 -10.34
C MET A 1 21.79 11.54 -9.43
N ALA A 2 20.60 12.13 -9.48
CA ALA A 2 19.48 11.62 -8.70
C ALA A 2 19.11 10.22 -9.22
N ASN A 3 19.02 9.22 -8.34
CA ASN A 3 18.53 7.90 -8.73
C ASN A 3 17.06 8.01 -9.14
N LEU A 4 16.76 7.68 -10.39
CA LEU A 4 15.40 7.58 -10.87
C LEU A 4 14.68 6.39 -10.22
N PRO A 5 13.35 6.50 -9.99
CA PRO A 5 12.56 5.37 -9.49
C PRO A 5 12.52 4.23 -10.51
N LYS A 6 12.23 3.01 -10.02
CA LYS A 6 11.84 1.90 -10.90
C LYS A 6 10.39 2.11 -11.34
N CYS A 7 10.03 1.60 -12.50
CA CYS A 7 8.62 1.58 -12.91
C CYS A 7 7.81 0.69 -11.95
N PRO A 8 6.70 1.19 -11.35
CA PRO A 8 5.86 0.40 -10.44
C PRO A 8 5.13 -0.75 -11.14
N HIS A 9 4.87 -0.64 -12.45
CA HIS A 9 4.18 -1.67 -13.23
C HIS A 9 5.07 -2.85 -13.64
N CYS A 10 6.32 -2.60 -14.04
CA CYS A 10 7.18 -3.65 -14.62
C CYS A 10 8.54 -3.83 -13.93
N GLY A 11 8.88 -2.98 -12.95
CA GLY A 11 10.15 -3.05 -12.21
C GLY A 11 11.38 -2.55 -12.97
N SER A 12 11.22 -2.12 -14.23
CA SER A 12 12.31 -1.62 -15.05
C SER A 12 12.96 -0.37 -14.45
N LYS A 13 14.27 -0.24 -14.66
CA LYS A 13 15.06 0.98 -14.40
C LYS A 13 15.19 1.89 -15.62
N ASN A 14 14.68 1.46 -16.78
CA ASN A 14 14.69 2.22 -18.02
C ASN A 14 13.58 3.28 -17.99
N VAL A 15 13.76 4.26 -17.11
CA VAL A 15 12.79 5.30 -16.80
C VAL A 15 13.39 6.65 -17.15
N SER A 16 12.58 7.52 -17.73
CA SER A 16 12.91 8.91 -18.00
C SER A 16 12.00 9.83 -17.20
N ARG A 17 12.53 10.98 -16.76
CA ARG A 17 11.74 12.03 -16.13
C ARG A 17 11.08 12.86 -17.22
N VAL A 18 9.76 13.02 -17.11
CA VAL A 18 8.96 13.98 -17.88
C VAL A 18 8.47 15.07 -16.92
N GLU A 19 8.04 16.21 -17.43
CA GLU A 19 7.53 17.30 -16.58
C GLU A 19 6.35 16.80 -15.73
N GLY A 20 6.57 16.68 -14.41
CA GLY A 20 5.56 16.25 -13.44
C GLY A 20 5.38 14.74 -13.27
N PHE A 21 6.09 13.88 -14.01
CA PHE A 21 5.94 12.41 -13.90
C PHE A 21 7.15 11.64 -14.47
N TYR A 22 7.05 10.32 -14.52
CA TYR A 22 8.06 9.43 -15.10
C TYR A 22 7.46 8.56 -16.19
N ARG A 23 8.22 8.29 -17.25
CA ARG A 23 7.84 7.37 -18.33
C ARG A 23 8.80 6.20 -18.37
N CYS A 24 8.26 4.99 -18.33
CA CYS A 24 9.04 3.76 -18.56
C CYS A 24 9.19 3.50 -20.06
N ALA A 25 10.40 3.26 -20.54
CA ALA A 25 10.63 2.91 -21.94
C ALA A 25 10.37 1.42 -22.26
N ASP A 26 10.30 0.55 -21.24
CA ASP A 26 10.11 -0.89 -21.45
C ASP A 26 8.62 -1.28 -21.52
N CYS A 27 7.78 -0.75 -20.63
CA CYS A 27 6.33 -1.01 -20.64
C CYS A 27 5.49 0.17 -21.14
N LEU A 28 6.12 1.32 -21.45
CA LEU A 28 5.48 2.53 -21.96
C LEU A 28 4.49 3.21 -21.00
N ASN A 29 4.30 2.70 -19.79
CA ASN A 29 3.45 3.31 -18.79
C ASN A 29 4.08 4.57 -18.19
N ASP A 30 3.22 5.54 -17.91
CA ASP A 30 3.53 6.73 -17.13
C ASP A 30 3.21 6.47 -15.66
N PHE A 31 3.98 7.04 -14.74
CA PHE A 31 3.74 6.89 -13.30
C PHE A 31 4.28 8.09 -12.49
N GLY A 32 3.86 8.20 -11.24
CA GLY A 32 4.30 9.25 -10.32
C GLY A 32 3.72 10.63 -10.63
N ARG A 33 2.62 10.69 -11.38
CA ARG A 33 1.78 11.88 -11.48
C ARG A 33 1.13 12.14 -10.13
N THR A 34 0.84 13.40 -9.79
CA THR A 34 -0.02 13.69 -8.64
C THR A 34 -1.44 13.25 -8.96
N PRO A 35 -1.99 12.26 -8.25
CA PRO A 35 -3.39 11.88 -8.43
C PRO A 35 -4.29 12.81 -7.63
N TYR A 36 -5.51 13.03 -8.14
CA TYR A 36 -6.54 13.87 -7.53
C TYR A 36 -7.81 13.05 -7.38
N ASP A 37 -8.53 13.27 -6.28
CA ASP A 37 -9.87 12.72 -6.07
C ASP A 37 -10.91 13.35 -7.02
N ASP A 38 -12.15 12.87 -6.96
CA ASP A 38 -13.26 13.40 -7.78
C ASP A 38 -13.58 14.89 -7.51
N ASN A 39 -13.11 15.44 -6.38
CA ASN A 39 -13.27 16.85 -5.99
C ASN A 39 -12.08 17.73 -6.40
N GLY A 40 -11.05 17.17 -7.02
CA GLY A 40 -9.82 17.88 -7.41
C GLY A 40 -8.84 18.13 -6.27
N ILE A 41 -8.97 17.40 -5.15
CA ILE A 41 -8.04 17.42 -4.02
C ILE A 41 -6.93 16.40 -4.28
N PRO A 42 -5.64 16.73 -4.09
CA PRO A 42 -4.57 15.75 -4.19
C PRO A 42 -4.84 14.54 -3.29
N MET A 43 -4.76 13.31 -3.79
CA MET A 43 -5.12 12.12 -2.99
C MET A 43 -4.23 11.94 -1.75
N ILE A 44 -3.01 12.46 -1.77
CA ILE A 44 -2.14 12.51 -0.59
C ILE A 44 -2.78 13.31 0.56
N GLU A 45 -3.56 14.34 0.25
CA GLU A 45 -4.28 15.19 1.21
C GLU A 45 -5.66 14.61 1.54
N ALA A 46 -6.37 14.10 0.53
CA ALA A 46 -7.70 13.52 0.70
C ALA A 46 -7.67 12.20 1.49
N CYS A 47 -6.65 11.35 1.27
CA CYS A 47 -6.51 10.04 1.90
C CYS A 47 -6.80 10.07 3.40
N SER A 48 -7.92 9.45 3.76
CA SER A 48 -8.52 9.41 5.08
C SER A 48 -8.29 8.07 5.78
N GLY A 49 -7.79 7.06 5.10
CA GLY A 49 -7.52 5.78 5.75
C GLY A 49 -6.89 4.72 4.86
N LEU A 50 -6.60 3.58 5.48
CA LEU A 50 -6.01 2.43 4.83
C LEU A 50 -6.44 1.15 5.54
N ARG A 51 -6.82 0.12 4.80
CA ARG A 51 -7.02 -1.22 5.34
C ARG A 51 -6.07 -2.18 4.65
N PHE A 52 -5.34 -2.94 5.43
CA PHE A 52 -4.40 -3.92 4.93
C PHE A 52 -4.66 -5.27 5.57
N ARG A 53 -4.57 -6.33 4.76
CA ARG A 53 -4.62 -7.72 5.21
C ARG A 53 -3.48 -8.47 4.53
N LEU A 54 -2.75 -9.25 5.31
CA LEU A 54 -1.80 -10.27 4.85
C LEU A 54 -2.19 -11.61 5.45
N GLY A 55 -2.31 -12.64 4.63
CA GLY A 55 -2.87 -13.94 4.98
C GLY A 55 -4.39 -14.02 4.79
N ASP A 56 -4.94 -15.19 5.07
CA ASP A 56 -6.34 -15.53 4.81
C ASP A 56 -7.17 -15.75 6.09
N LEU A 57 -8.44 -16.07 5.93
CA LEU A 57 -9.36 -16.33 7.05
C LEU A 57 -9.17 -17.71 7.70
N PHE A 58 -8.53 -18.65 7.02
CA PHE A 58 -8.46 -20.06 7.41
C PHE A 58 -7.15 -20.42 8.10
N ASN A 59 -6.04 -19.90 7.61
CA ASN A 59 -4.67 -20.12 8.08
C ASN A 59 -4.19 -19.02 9.05
N GLY A 60 -4.87 -17.87 9.05
CA GLY A 60 -4.57 -16.72 9.90
C GLY A 60 -4.19 -15.49 9.09
N SER A 61 -4.42 -14.31 9.66
CA SER A 61 -4.11 -13.06 8.98
C SER A 61 -3.64 -11.99 9.96
N VAL A 62 -2.75 -11.13 9.46
CA VAL A 62 -2.46 -9.82 10.07
C VAL A 62 -3.30 -8.78 9.35
N ARG A 63 -4.07 -8.01 10.10
CA ARG A 63 -4.92 -6.93 9.59
C ARG A 63 -4.55 -5.64 10.25
N LEU A 64 -4.46 -4.59 9.46
CA LEU A 64 -4.21 -3.22 9.89
C LEU A 64 -5.34 -2.35 9.36
N ARG A 65 -5.91 -1.52 10.23
CA ARG A 65 -6.86 -0.48 9.86
C ARG A 65 -6.31 0.85 10.33
N LEU A 66 -6.27 1.82 9.44
CA LEU A 66 -5.97 3.23 9.72
C LEU A 66 -7.18 4.06 9.32
N GLY A 67 -7.57 5.00 10.16
CA GLY A 67 -8.63 5.95 9.90
C GLY A 67 -8.33 7.30 10.52
N GLN A 68 -8.44 8.36 9.71
CA GLN A 68 -8.27 9.73 10.16
C GLN A 68 -9.43 10.14 11.06
N ASP A 69 -9.10 10.73 12.20
CA ASP A 69 -10.05 11.32 13.15
C ASP A 69 -9.54 12.72 13.53
N GLY A 70 -10.13 13.74 12.91
CA GLY A 70 -9.66 15.12 13.01
C GLY A 70 -8.20 15.27 12.52
N ASP A 71 -7.32 15.67 13.44
CA ASP A 71 -5.89 15.90 13.18
C ASP A 71 -5.01 14.66 13.41
N VAL A 72 -5.55 13.56 13.93
CA VAL A 72 -4.80 12.31 14.19
C VAL A 72 -5.27 11.20 13.27
N CYS A 73 -4.51 10.11 13.21
CA CYS A 73 -4.96 8.87 12.57
C CYS A 73 -4.98 7.75 13.59
N LEU A 74 -6.17 7.23 13.88
CA LEU A 74 -6.32 6.05 14.72
C LEU A 74 -5.91 4.82 13.92
N TYR A 75 -5.29 3.84 14.57
CA TYR A 75 -5.04 2.55 13.96
C TYR A 75 -5.32 1.38 14.87
N GLU A 76 -5.71 0.27 14.26
CA GLU A 76 -5.94 -1.00 14.93
C GLU A 76 -5.21 -2.12 14.18
N ILE A 77 -4.56 -3.00 14.93
CA ILE A 77 -3.89 -4.21 14.42
C ILE A 77 -4.62 -5.42 15.00
N TYR A 78 -4.90 -6.39 14.14
CA TYR A 78 -5.47 -7.69 14.52
C TYR A 78 -4.59 -8.77 13.93
N ASP A 79 -4.11 -9.70 14.76
CA ASP A 79 -3.36 -10.87 14.31
C ASP A 79 -4.06 -12.13 14.80
N SER A 80 -4.46 -12.97 13.85
CA SER A 80 -5.13 -14.23 14.09
C SER A 80 -4.25 -15.46 13.81
N ASN A 81 -2.95 -15.28 13.61
CA ASN A 81 -2.03 -16.37 13.32
C ASN A 81 -1.85 -17.30 14.54
N GLY A 82 -1.66 -18.59 14.28
CA GLY A 82 -1.40 -19.59 15.33
C GLY A 82 -2.58 -19.87 16.26
N GLY A 83 -3.81 -19.53 15.87
CA GLY A 83 -5.04 -19.81 16.62
C GLY A 83 -5.32 -18.89 17.81
N GLY A 84 -4.46 -17.89 18.05
CA GLY A 84 -4.69 -16.80 19.01
C GLY A 84 -5.35 -15.59 18.34
N LEU A 85 -5.85 -14.63 19.15
CA LEU A 85 -6.28 -13.33 18.66
C LEU A 85 -5.56 -12.23 19.46
N ASN A 86 -4.56 -11.62 18.84
CA ASN A 86 -3.88 -10.45 19.39
C ASN A 86 -4.48 -9.19 18.76
N LYS A 87 -4.79 -8.20 19.60
CA LYS A 87 -5.29 -6.89 19.15
C LYS A 87 -4.49 -5.78 19.81
N TYR A 88 -4.09 -4.79 19.03
CA TYR A 88 -3.48 -3.55 19.49
C TYR A 88 -4.15 -2.36 18.83
N ALA A 89 -4.30 -1.25 19.55
CA ALA A 89 -4.85 -0.01 19.01
C ALA A 89 -4.15 1.19 19.64
N ASP A 90 -3.87 2.20 18.83
CA ASP A 90 -3.16 3.42 19.21
C ASP A 90 -3.37 4.47 18.09
N MET A 91 -2.63 5.59 18.12
CA MET A 91 -2.78 6.67 17.17
C MET A 91 -1.43 7.13 16.60
N LEU A 92 -1.47 7.61 15.37
CA LEU A 92 -0.43 8.44 14.77
C LEU A 92 -0.80 9.91 14.98
N SER A 93 0.17 10.71 15.38
CA SER A 93 0.04 12.17 15.36
C SER A 93 -0.17 12.71 13.93
N LYS A 94 -0.61 13.96 13.82
CA LYS A 94 -0.76 14.67 12.54
C LYS A 94 0.48 14.59 11.65
N GLU A 95 1.64 14.81 12.25
CA GLU A 95 2.92 14.81 11.53
C GLU A 95 3.27 13.41 11.01
N GLU A 96 3.07 12.38 11.83
CA GLU A 96 3.28 10.98 11.46
C GLU A 96 2.33 10.54 10.35
N TRP A 97 1.05 10.91 10.45
CA TRP A 97 0.06 10.60 9.42
C TRP A 97 0.38 11.29 8.09
N ASN A 98 0.73 12.58 8.12
CA ASN A 98 1.16 13.31 6.92
C ASN A 98 2.40 12.68 6.28
N LYS A 99 3.38 12.29 7.09
CA LYS A 99 4.59 11.61 6.61
C LYS A 99 4.26 10.25 6.00
N PHE A 100 3.36 9.49 6.63
CA PHE A 100 2.90 8.20 6.11
C PHE A 100 2.26 8.34 4.73
N ARG A 101 1.29 9.25 4.58
CA ARG A 101 0.62 9.50 3.30
C ARG A 101 1.61 9.94 2.22
N LYS A 102 2.56 10.80 2.56
CA LYS A 102 3.62 11.23 1.64
C LYS A 102 4.49 10.08 1.14
N GLU A 103 4.95 9.21 2.04
CA GLU A 103 5.72 8.03 1.64
C GLU A 103 4.87 7.08 0.79
N LEU A 104 3.60 6.87 1.15
CA LEU A 104 2.68 6.00 0.43
C LEU A 104 2.47 6.44 -1.04
N PHE A 105 2.19 7.72 -1.28
CA PHE A 105 1.92 8.23 -2.63
C PHE A 105 3.19 8.57 -3.41
N GLU A 106 4.17 9.27 -2.81
CA GLU A 106 5.32 9.78 -3.56
C GLU A 106 6.50 8.80 -3.65
N LYS A 107 6.56 7.81 -2.76
CA LYS A 107 7.74 6.95 -2.59
C LYS A 107 7.45 5.49 -2.84
N VAL A 108 6.22 5.04 -2.54
CA VAL A 108 5.71 3.69 -2.82
C VAL A 108 4.88 3.66 -4.12
N TYR A 109 4.43 4.84 -4.61
CA TYR A 109 3.65 4.98 -5.83
C TYR A 109 2.38 4.11 -5.82
N VAL A 110 1.67 4.05 -4.68
CA VAL A 110 0.53 3.15 -4.50
C VAL A 110 -0.57 3.37 -5.55
N TYR A 111 -0.76 4.62 -5.98
CA TYR A 111 -1.77 4.94 -6.99
C TYR A 111 -1.47 4.29 -8.36
N ASP A 112 -0.19 4.16 -8.69
CA ASP A 112 0.31 3.56 -9.93
C ASP A 112 0.47 2.03 -9.82
N TRP A 113 -0.01 1.39 -8.75
CA TRP A 113 -0.05 -0.06 -8.68
C TRP A 113 -1.16 -0.63 -9.57
N ASP A 114 -0.91 -1.82 -10.11
CA ASP A 114 -1.94 -2.60 -10.78
C ASP A 114 -2.93 -3.10 -9.72
N LYS A 115 -4.22 -3.27 -10.09
CA LYS A 115 -5.26 -3.63 -9.11
C LYS A 115 -5.14 -5.08 -8.63
N GLU A 116 -4.55 -5.94 -9.43
CA GLU A 116 -4.44 -7.37 -9.17
C GLU A 116 -3.04 -7.90 -9.46
N TYR A 117 -2.52 -8.69 -8.54
CA TYR A 117 -1.24 -9.39 -8.66
C TYR A 117 -1.49 -10.90 -8.50
N ILE A 118 -1.69 -11.59 -9.62
CA ILE A 118 -1.96 -13.03 -9.66
C ILE A 118 -0.88 -13.69 -10.53
N PRO A 119 -0.17 -14.71 -10.02
CA PRO A 119 0.77 -15.51 -10.79
C PRO A 119 0.10 -16.08 -12.04
N VAL A 120 0.84 -16.12 -13.15
CA VAL A 120 0.44 -16.93 -14.29
C VAL A 120 0.37 -18.40 -13.86
N ASN A 121 -0.76 -19.04 -14.09
CA ASN A 121 -1.02 -20.43 -13.73
C ASN A 121 -0.13 -21.38 -14.58
N ASP A 122 1.12 -21.56 -14.15
CA ASP A 122 2.12 -22.43 -14.78
C ASP A 122 2.21 -23.82 -14.14
N GLY A 123 1.21 -24.19 -13.33
CA GLY A 123 1.11 -25.49 -12.66
C GLY A 123 1.99 -25.63 -11.41
N ARG A 124 2.54 -24.54 -10.88
CA ARG A 124 3.20 -24.54 -9.56
C ARG A 124 2.18 -24.26 -8.46
N ASP A 125 2.29 -25.01 -7.37
CA ASP A 125 1.54 -24.75 -6.14
C ASP A 125 1.91 -23.35 -5.64
N VAL A 126 0.91 -22.47 -5.58
CA VAL A 126 1.03 -21.17 -4.90
C VAL A 126 0.83 -21.47 -3.42
N SER A 127 1.76 -21.02 -2.57
CA SER A 127 1.62 -21.28 -1.14
C SER A 127 0.40 -20.52 -0.59
N GLU A 128 -0.41 -21.18 0.24
CA GLU A 128 -1.69 -20.63 0.74
C GLU A 128 -1.51 -19.37 1.60
N ASP A 129 -0.30 -19.12 2.13
CA ASP A 129 0.03 -18.01 3.02
C ASP A 129 0.39 -16.69 2.29
N GLU A 130 0.07 -16.58 1.00
CA GLU A 130 0.51 -15.45 0.15
C GLU A 130 -0.62 -14.51 -0.31
N GLU A 131 -1.83 -14.66 0.23
CA GLU A 131 -2.93 -13.73 -0.05
C GLU A 131 -2.72 -12.39 0.67
N TRP A 132 -2.97 -11.29 -0.04
CA TRP A 132 -2.99 -9.96 0.56
C TRP A 132 -4.02 -9.05 -0.09
N GLU A 133 -4.48 -8.08 0.69
CA GLU A 133 -5.42 -7.06 0.26
C GLU A 133 -5.03 -5.71 0.86
N LEU A 134 -5.12 -4.66 0.06
CA LEU A 134 -4.88 -3.29 0.44
C LEU A 134 -6.01 -2.40 -0.10
N SER A 135 -6.75 -1.77 0.79
CA SER A 135 -7.66 -0.68 0.47
C SER A 135 -7.03 0.64 0.88
N VAL A 136 -6.88 1.57 -0.08
CA VAL A 136 -6.56 2.97 0.21
C VAL A 136 -7.87 3.76 0.17
N ILE A 137 -8.25 4.35 1.30
CA ILE A 137 -9.50 5.10 1.45
C ILE A 137 -9.18 6.57 1.21
N ILE A 138 -9.73 7.13 0.14
CA ILE A 138 -9.55 8.54 -0.20
C ILE A 138 -10.53 9.34 0.63
N ASP A 139 -11.82 9.17 0.41
CA ASP A 139 -12.87 9.78 1.22
C ASP A 139 -13.98 8.76 1.54
N GLU A 140 -15.16 9.24 1.96
CA GLU A 140 -16.31 8.39 2.27
C GLU A 140 -16.92 7.67 1.05
N ASN A 141 -16.58 8.10 -0.16
CA ASN A 141 -17.14 7.61 -1.43
C ASN A 141 -16.09 6.98 -2.36
N GLU A 142 -14.80 7.27 -2.17
CA GLU A 142 -13.72 6.82 -3.05
C GLU A 142 -12.71 5.92 -2.32
N GLU A 143 -12.56 4.70 -2.84
CA GLU A 143 -11.63 3.68 -2.33
C GLU A 143 -10.92 2.97 -3.49
N TYR A 144 -9.61 2.76 -3.32
CA TYR A 144 -8.81 1.96 -4.24
C TYR A 144 -8.40 0.64 -3.59
N LEU A 145 -8.97 -0.44 -4.11
CA LEU A 145 -8.66 -1.81 -3.73
C LEU A 145 -7.55 -2.38 -4.60
N TYR A 146 -6.54 -2.96 -3.95
CA TYR A 146 -5.46 -3.73 -4.54
C TYR A 146 -5.42 -5.08 -3.88
N ARG A 147 -5.16 -6.13 -4.65
CA ARG A 147 -5.09 -7.49 -4.12
C ARG A 147 -4.05 -8.31 -4.84
N GLY A 148 -3.56 -9.34 -4.16
CA GLY A 148 -2.69 -10.32 -4.79
C GLY A 148 -2.66 -11.62 -4.03
N PHE A 149 -2.11 -12.61 -4.71
CA PHE A 149 -1.99 -13.96 -4.20
C PHE A 149 -0.68 -14.55 -4.74
N GLY A 150 0.38 -14.57 -3.95
CA GLY A 150 1.70 -15.04 -4.40
C GLY A 150 2.40 -14.18 -5.45
N ALA A 151 1.89 -12.97 -5.68
CA ALA A 151 2.55 -11.94 -6.43
C ALA A 151 2.36 -10.58 -5.75
N TYR A 152 3.36 -9.72 -5.89
CA TYR A 152 3.45 -8.46 -5.14
C TYR A 152 3.90 -7.30 -6.06
N PRO A 153 3.46 -6.06 -5.77
CA PRO A 153 3.93 -4.86 -6.46
C PRO A 153 5.44 -4.68 -6.38
N VAL A 154 6.03 -3.98 -7.35
CA VAL A 154 7.47 -3.68 -7.39
C VAL A 154 7.98 -2.99 -6.12
N TYR A 155 7.12 -2.19 -5.48
CA TYR A 155 7.43 -1.43 -4.27
C TYR A 155 6.95 -2.09 -2.98
N TRP A 156 6.58 -3.37 -3.01
CA TRP A 156 6.07 -4.10 -1.85
C TRP A 156 6.98 -4.05 -0.62
N ASP A 157 8.28 -4.33 -0.77
CA ASP A 157 9.23 -4.25 0.34
C ASP A 157 9.25 -2.87 1.02
N LYS A 158 9.06 -1.81 0.23
CA LYS A 158 9.03 -0.43 0.74
C LYS A 158 7.72 -0.14 1.46
N PHE A 159 6.61 -0.64 0.92
CA PHE A 159 5.32 -0.59 1.58
C PHE A 159 5.35 -1.34 2.93
N MET A 160 5.87 -2.56 2.97
CA MET A 160 6.00 -3.32 4.22
C MET A 160 6.92 -2.63 5.23
N LYS A 161 8.01 -2.00 4.77
CA LYS A 161 8.86 -1.16 5.64
C LYS A 161 8.14 0.08 6.18
N LEU A 162 7.21 0.64 5.42
CA LEU A 162 6.37 1.76 5.86
C LEU A 162 5.38 1.31 6.95
N LEU A 163 4.79 0.11 6.82
CA LEU A 163 3.88 -0.45 7.82
C LEU A 163 4.60 -0.97 9.08
N LYS A 164 5.85 -1.41 8.95
CA LYS A 164 6.59 -2.09 10.03
C LYS A 164 6.55 -1.38 11.39
N PRO A 165 6.78 -0.06 11.51
CA PRO A 165 6.75 0.61 12.82
C PRO A 165 5.38 0.55 13.52
N ILE A 166 4.30 0.46 12.74
CA ILE A 166 2.94 0.31 13.25
C ILE A 166 2.75 -1.15 13.67
N LEU A 167 3.04 -2.10 12.78
CA LEU A 167 2.84 -3.54 13.01
C LEU A 167 3.66 -4.07 14.20
N ASP A 168 4.87 -3.54 14.42
CA ASP A 168 5.74 -3.95 15.53
C ASP A 168 5.12 -3.64 16.91
N ASN A 169 4.14 -2.73 17.00
CA ASN A 169 3.46 -2.40 18.27
C ASN A 169 2.58 -3.54 18.78
N LEU A 170 2.23 -4.51 17.94
CA LEU A 170 1.51 -5.71 18.37
C LEU A 170 2.30 -6.55 19.39
N ASN A 171 3.64 -6.45 19.37
CA ASN A 171 4.54 -7.20 20.26
C ASN A 171 4.95 -6.42 21.52
N LYS A 172 4.38 -5.24 21.77
CA LYS A 172 4.64 -4.43 22.96
C LYS A 172 3.69 -4.80 24.09
#